data_AF-A0A6J7QF00-F1
#
_entry.id   AF-A0A6J7QF00-F1
#
_cell.length_a   1.000
_cell.length_b   1.000
_cell.length_c   1.000
_cell.angle_alpha   90.00
_cell.angle_beta   90.00
_cell.angle_gamma   90.00
#
_symmetry.space_group_name_H-M   'P 1'
#
loop_
_entity.id
_entity.type
_entity.pdbx_description
1 polymer ?
#
loop_
_entity_poly.entity_id
_entity_poly.type
_entity_poly.pdbx_seq_one_letter_code
_entity_poly.pdbx_strand_id
1 'polypeptide(L)'
;MTVATETHAEHDHSHDDHAQHGMSNAGYIRIAIILAAMTGLEVSTYYVDFGSLFLPVLLVLMVVKFFVVVSYFMHLKFDNKLFSFCFYAGLFLAVMVYVIALASFKFFAA
;
A
#
# COMPACT_ATOMS: atom_id res chain seq x y z
N MET A 1 17.74 59.40 8.49
CA MET A 1 17.84 58.58 7.26
C MET A 1 19.31 58.19 7.11
N THR A 2 19.67 56.98 7.53
CA THR A 2 20.99 56.38 7.24
C THR A 2 20.75 54.91 6.97
N VAL A 3 20.92 54.51 5.71
CA VAL A 3 20.94 53.13 5.25
C VAL A 3 22.40 52.69 5.27
N ALA A 4 22.67 51.54 5.87
CA ALA A 4 23.81 50.70 5.55
C ALA A 4 23.36 49.23 5.59
N THR A 5 23.55 48.56 4.47
CA THR A 5 23.18 47.17 4.15
C THR A 5 24.28 46.21 4.62
N GLU A 6 23.92 44.92 4.72
CA GLU A 6 24.76 43.70 4.73
C GLU A 6 25.23 43.27 6.13
N THR A 7 24.78 42.12 6.64
CA THR A 7 25.41 40.83 6.34
C THR A 7 24.45 39.67 6.64
N HIS A 8 24.14 38.87 5.62
CA HIS A 8 23.70 37.49 5.80
C HIS A 8 24.90 36.67 6.31
N ALA A 9 24.76 36.04 7.48
CA ALA A 9 25.56 34.89 7.86
C ALA A 9 24.61 33.82 8.40
N GLU A 10 24.33 32.84 7.55
CA GLU A 10 23.83 31.53 7.95
C GLU A 10 24.77 30.92 8.99
N HIS A 11 24.21 30.24 9.99
CA HIS A 11 24.52 28.84 10.34
C HIS A 11 23.92 28.53 11.71
N ASP A 12 22.65 28.09 11.73
CA ASP A 12 22.11 27.33 12.87
C ASP A 12 21.63 25.99 12.33
N HIS A 13 22.59 25.11 12.04
CA HIS A 13 22.33 23.69 11.83
C HIS A 13 22.14 23.03 13.19
N SER A 14 20.98 23.28 13.80
CA SER A 14 20.46 22.47 14.89
C SER A 14 19.65 21.32 14.28
N HIS A 15 20.33 20.38 13.62
CA HIS A 15 19.77 19.05 13.40
C HIS A 15 20.00 18.25 14.68
N ASP A 16 19.18 18.55 15.69
CA ASP A 16 19.06 17.71 16.87
C ASP A 16 18.39 16.39 16.48
N ASP A 17 19.17 15.33 16.66
CA ASP A 17 18.78 13.94 16.76
C ASP A 17 17.66 13.76 17.80
N HIS A 18 16.40 13.90 17.38
CA HIS A 18 15.27 13.34 18.10
C HIS A 18 14.95 11.95 17.57
N ALA A 19 15.70 10.98 18.09
CA ALA A 19 15.35 9.58 18.09
C ALA A 19 14.03 9.33 18.86
N GLN A 20 13.30 8.30 18.39
CA GLN A 20 12.19 7.59 19.04
C GLN A 20 10.84 8.32 19.19
N HIS A 21 9.90 8.00 18.29
CA HIS A 21 8.63 7.30 18.59
C HIS A 21 7.75 7.24 17.32
N GLY A 22 7.54 6.03 16.79
CA GLY A 22 6.77 5.78 15.57
C GLY A 22 7.65 5.14 14.50
N MET A 23 7.11 4.16 13.77
CA MET A 23 7.83 3.57 12.66
C MET A 23 8.29 4.68 11.71
N SER A 24 9.61 4.87 11.58
CA SER A 24 10.19 5.95 10.78
C SER A 24 9.57 5.95 9.38
N ASN A 25 9.21 7.12 8.88
CA ASN A 25 8.68 7.35 7.53
C ASN A 25 9.46 6.58 6.44
N ALA A 26 10.74 6.33 6.68
CA ALA A 26 11.61 5.49 5.86
C ALA A 26 11.09 4.06 5.62
N GLY A 27 10.39 3.45 6.58
CA GLY A 27 9.77 2.14 6.45
C GLY A 27 8.65 2.13 5.40
N TYR A 28 7.72 3.07 5.50
CA TYR A 28 6.64 3.25 4.52
C TYR A 28 7.18 3.55 3.12
N ILE A 29 8.22 4.37 3.02
CA ILE A 29 8.87 4.69 1.74
C ILE A 29 9.48 3.44 1.08
N ARG A 30 10.12 2.55 1.86
CA ARG A 30 10.63 1.28 1.32
C ARG A 30 9.51 0.41 0.78
N ILE A 31 8.39 0.32 1.49
CA ILE A 31 7.22 -0.45 1.06
C ILE A 31 6.59 0.17 -0.19
N ALA A 32 6.56 1.51 -0.27
CA ALA A 32 6.10 2.25 -1.46
C ALA A 32 6.94 1.90 -2.69
N ILE A 33 8.26 1.85 -2.54
CA ILE A 33 9.18 1.49 -3.64
C ILE A 33 8.94 0.04 -4.08
N ILE A 34 8.76 -0.90 -3.14
CA ILE A 34 8.44 -2.30 -3.48
C ILE A 34 7.10 -2.38 -4.24
N LEU A 35 6.08 -1.66 -3.78
CA LEU A 35 4.77 -1.63 -4.42
C LEU A 35 4.86 -1.01 -5.82
N ALA A 36 5.63 0.07 -5.97
CA ALA A 36 5.89 0.71 -7.25
C ALA A 36 6.63 -0.23 -8.21
N ALA A 37 7.64 -0.98 -7.73
CA ALA A 37 8.32 -1.99 -8.54
C ALA A 37 7.39 -3.11 -8.98
N MET A 38 6.49 -3.57 -8.09
CA MET A 38 5.48 -4.58 -8.43
C MET A 38 4.47 -4.06 -9.47
N THR A 39 4.18 -2.76 -9.47
CA THR A 39 3.35 -2.10 -10.50
C THR A 39 4.10 -1.88 -11.79
N GLY A 40 5.38 -1.55 -11.74
CA GLY A 40 6.25 -1.55 -12.91
C GLY A 40 6.32 -2.93 -13.57
N LEU A 41 6.43 -4.00 -12.78
CA LEU A 41 6.43 -5.38 -13.25
C LEU A 41 5.09 -5.74 -13.92
N GLU A 42 3.97 -5.33 -13.33
CA GLU A 42 2.65 -5.55 -13.92
C GLU A 42 2.53 -4.83 -15.27
N VAL A 43 2.93 -3.56 -15.31
CA VAL A 43 2.91 -2.75 -16.52
C VAL A 43 3.83 -3.34 -17.60
N SER A 44 5.02 -3.80 -17.22
CA SER A 44 5.96 -4.43 -18.16
C SER A 44 5.45 -5.76 -18.71
N THR A 45 4.62 -6.46 -17.95
CA THR A 45 3.95 -7.69 -18.40
C THR A 45 2.95 -7.40 -19.54
N TYR A 46 2.42 -6.18 -19.70
CA TYR A 46 1.65 -5.83 -20.91
C TYR A 46 2.52 -5.66 -22.16
N TYR A 47 3.81 -5.35 -22.00
CA TYR A 47 4.73 -5.19 -23.13
C TYR A 47 5.41 -6.50 -23.53
N VAL A 48 5.44 -7.49 -22.65
CA VAL A 48 6.08 -8.79 -22.86
C VAL A 48 5.02 -9.88 -22.78
N ASP A 49 4.79 -10.59 -23.88
CA ASP A 49 3.73 -11.59 -23.96
C ASP A 49 4.12 -12.88 -23.22
N PHE A 50 3.63 -13.04 -21.99
CA PHE A 50 3.89 -14.22 -21.14
C PHE A 50 2.94 -15.40 -21.42
N GLY A 51 2.18 -15.36 -22.52
CA GLY A 51 1.28 -16.44 -22.94
C GLY A 51 0.25 -16.80 -21.85
N SER A 52 -0.04 -18.10 -21.68
CA SER A 52 -1.07 -18.58 -20.74
C SER A 52 -0.78 -18.30 -19.26
N LEU A 53 0.46 -17.97 -18.88
CA LEU A 53 0.83 -17.64 -17.49
C LEU A 53 0.60 -16.16 -17.13
N PHE A 54 0.29 -15.32 -18.11
CA PHE A 54 -0.02 -13.90 -17.92
C PHE A 54 -1.14 -13.67 -16.89
N LEU A 55 -2.30 -14.30 -17.12
CA LEU A 55 -3.49 -14.14 -16.27
C LEU A 55 -3.26 -14.56 -14.81
N PRO A 56 -2.74 -15.77 -14.50
CA PRO A 56 -2.54 -16.15 -13.11
C PRO A 56 -1.49 -15.27 -12.42
N VAL A 57 -0.43 -14.86 -13.13
CA VAL A 57 0.59 -13.95 -12.56
C VAL A 57 -0.01 -12.58 -12.23
N LEU A 58 -0.79 -11.99 -13.14
CA LEU A 58 -1.47 -10.71 -12.86
C LEU A 58 -2.44 -10.81 -11.68
N LEU A 59 -3.22 -11.89 -11.60
CA LEU A 59 -4.17 -12.10 -10.52
C LEU A 59 -3.45 -12.22 -9.17
N VAL A 60 -2.33 -12.95 -9.12
CA VAL A 60 -1.50 -13.04 -7.91
C VAL A 60 -0.92 -11.67 -7.55
N LEU A 61 -0.37 -10.92 -8.50
CA LEU A 61 0.17 -9.58 -8.24
C LEU A 61 -0.91 -8.61 -7.70
N MET A 62 -2.12 -8.65 -8.25
CA MET A 62 -3.27 -7.87 -7.74
C MET A 62 -3.57 -8.19 -6.27
N VAL A 63 -3.69 -9.48 -5.94
CA VAL A 63 -4.00 -9.93 -4.58
C VAL A 63 -2.89 -9.52 -3.61
N VAL A 64 -1.63 -9.74 -3.98
CA VAL A 64 -0.49 -9.39 -3.14
C VAL A 64 -0.43 -7.88 -2.89
N LYS A 65 -0.59 -7.05 -3.94
CA LYS A 65 -0.62 -5.59 -3.80
C LYS A 65 -1.71 -5.14 -2.87
N PHE A 66 -2.92 -5.70 -3.03
CA PHE A 66 -4.04 -5.38 -2.16
C PHE A 66 -3.69 -5.60 -0.68
N PHE A 67 -3.11 -6.76 -0.34
CA PHE A 67 -2.71 -7.05 1.05
C PHE A 67 -1.61 -6.13 1.57
N VAL A 68 -0.61 -5.80 0.74
CA VAL A 68 0.48 -4.89 1.12
C VAL A 68 -0.07 -3.48 1.39
N VAL A 69 -0.96 -2.97 0.53
CA VAL A 69 -1.59 -1.65 0.69
C VAL A 69 -2.44 -1.60 1.95
N VAL A 70 -3.30 -2.59 2.16
CA VAL A 70 -4.16 -2.66 3.36
C VAL A 70 -3.34 -2.77 4.64
N SER A 71 -2.30 -3.61 4.66
CA SER A 71 -1.53 -3.84 5.89
C SER A 71 -0.66 -2.65 6.27
N TYR A 72 -0.02 -2.00 5.28
CA TYR A 72 0.99 -0.97 5.53
C TYR A 72 0.47 0.45 5.25
N PHE A 73 -0.20 0.71 4.13
CA PHE A 73 -0.65 2.06 3.78
C PHE A 73 -1.96 2.48 4.44
N MET A 74 -2.87 1.54 4.74
CA MET A 74 -4.04 1.83 5.58
C MET A 74 -3.73 1.83 7.08
N HIS A 75 -2.45 1.75 7.46
CA HIS A 75 -1.98 1.88 8.84
C HIS A 75 -2.43 0.75 9.80
N LEU A 76 -3.16 -0.25 9.33
CA LEU A 76 -3.73 -1.35 10.13
C LEU A 76 -2.69 -2.15 10.93
N LYS A 77 -1.45 -2.26 10.44
CA LYS A 77 -0.37 -2.93 11.16
C LYS A 77 0.17 -2.14 12.34
N PHE A 78 -0.05 -0.83 12.37
CA PHE A 78 0.38 0.09 13.45
C PHE A 78 -0.80 0.60 14.28
N ASP A 79 -2.03 0.36 13.83
CA ASP A 79 -3.25 0.69 14.53
C ASP A 79 -3.69 -0.46 15.48
N ASN A 80 -4.72 -0.18 16.29
CA ASN A 80 -5.29 -1.11 17.23
C ASN A 80 -5.91 -2.31 16.50
N LYS A 81 -5.77 -3.52 17.06
CA LYS A 81 -6.22 -4.79 16.45
C LYS A 81 -7.71 -4.79 16.08
N LEU A 82 -8.51 -3.92 16.68
CA LEU A 82 -9.92 -3.74 16.38
C LEU A 82 -10.16 -3.28 14.93
N PHE A 83 -9.37 -2.34 14.40
CA PHE A 83 -9.50 -1.89 13.01
C PHE A 83 -9.10 -2.98 12.01
N SER A 84 -8.00 -3.69 12.31
CA SER A 84 -7.61 -4.87 11.53
C SER A 84 -8.71 -5.94 11.54
N PHE A 85 -9.30 -6.23 12.71
CA PHE A 85 -10.37 -7.22 12.84
C PHE A 85 -11.62 -6.82 12.06
N CYS A 86 -12.10 -5.58 12.19
CA CYS A 86 -13.26 -5.09 11.44
C CYS A 86 -13.04 -5.16 9.93
N PHE A 87 -11.83 -4.83 9.46
CA PHE A 87 -11.48 -4.93 8.04
C PHE A 87 -11.50 -6.39 7.55
N TYR A 88 -10.83 -7.30 8.25
CA TYR A 88 -10.81 -8.72 7.87
C TYR A 88 -12.19 -9.38 7.99
N ALA A 89 -12.99 -9.00 9.00
CA ALA A 89 -14.38 -9.45 9.12
C ALA A 89 -15.24 -8.94 7.96
N GLY A 90 -15.08 -7.68 7.55
CA GLY A 90 -15.73 -7.12 6.37
C GLY A 90 -15.29 -7.79 5.07
N LEU A 91 -13.98 -8.06 4.90
CA LEU A 91 -13.44 -8.78 3.76
C LEU A 91 -13.99 -10.21 3.69
N PHE A 92 -14.01 -10.93 4.82
CA PHE A 92 -14.59 -12.25 4.91
C PHE A 92 -16.08 -12.24 4.56
N LEU A 93 -16.85 -11.30 5.14
CA LEU A 93 -18.27 -11.13 4.84
C LEU A 93 -18.50 -10.85 3.35
N ALA A 94 -17.71 -9.97 2.73
CA ALA A 94 -17.82 -9.63 1.31
C ALA A 94 -17.58 -10.85 0.41
N VAL A 95 -16.52 -11.64 0.68
CA VAL A 95 -16.25 -12.89 -0.05
C VAL A 95 -17.37 -13.89 0.17
N MET A 96 -17.86 -14.02 1.41
CA MET A 96 -18.92 -14.97 1.76
C MET A 96 -20.23 -14.63 1.04
N VAL A 97 -20.66 -13.38 1.06
CA VAL A 97 -21.84 -12.89 0.33
C VAL A 97 -21.68 -13.07 -1.18
N TYR A 98 -20.48 -12.78 -1.72
CA TYR A 98 -20.20 -13.00 -3.15
C TYR A 98 -20.34 -14.48 -3.54
N VAL A 99 -19.80 -15.40 -2.74
CA VAL A 99 -19.93 -16.85 -2.97
C VAL A 99 -21.38 -17.30 -2.86
N ILE A 100 -22.14 -16.83 -1.86
CA ILE A 100 -23.58 -17.13 -1.77
C ILE A 100 -24.30 -16.64 -3.03
N ALA A 101 -24.05 -15.40 -3.45
CA ALA A 101 -24.71 -14.84 -4.63
C ALA A 101 -24.43 -15.68 -5.88
N LEU A 102 -23.17 -16.08 -6.10
CA LEU A 102 -22.80 -16.98 -7.19
C LEU A 102 -23.49 -18.35 -7.06
N ALA A 103 -23.57 -18.92 -5.86
CA ALA A 103 -24.25 -20.19 -5.62
C ALA A 103 -25.76 -20.07 -5.92
N SER A 104 -26.42 -18.99 -5.51
CA SER A 104 -27.83 -18.72 -5.81
C SER A 104 -28.10 -18.65 -7.30
N PHE A 105 -27.26 -17.94 -8.08
CA PHE A 105 -27.41 -17.87 -9.54
C PHE A 105 -27.07 -19.19 -10.24
N LYS A 106 -26.05 -19.94 -9.78
CA LYS A 106 -25.73 -21.26 -10.33
C LYS A 106 -26.81 -22.31 -10.03
N PHE A 107 -27.48 -22.21 -8.88
CA PHE A 107 -28.59 -23.09 -8.53
C PHE A 107 -29.88 -22.75 -9.30
N PHE A 108 -30.03 -21.51 -9.78
CA PHE A 108 -31.13 -21.10 -10.67
C PHE A 108 -30.87 -21.31 -12.16
N ALA A 109 -29.62 -21.60 -12.54
CA ALA A 109 -29.20 -21.82 -13.93
C ALA A 109 -29.03 -23.31 -14.30
N ALA A 110 -29.34 -24.22 -13.37
CA ALA A 110 -29.46 -25.66 -13.59
C ALA A 110 -30.96 -26.05 -13.59
#